data_AF-A0A8T0P391-F1
#
_entry.id   AF-A0A8T0P391-F1
#
_cell.length_a   1.000
_cell.length_b   1.000
_cell.length_c   1.000
_cell.angle_alpha   90.00
_cell.angle_beta   90.00
_cell.angle_gamma   90.00
#
_symmetry.space_group_name_H-M   'P 1'
#
loop_
_entity.id
_entity.type
_entity.pdbx_description
1 polymer ?
#
loop_
_entity_poly.entity_id
_entity_poly.type
_entity_poly.pdbx_seq_one_letter_code
_entity_poly.pdbx_strand_id
1 'polypeptide(L)'
;MAPQSQLLPLTLQILSHRHTSGCHFSTAPSPVSPLSKDVLFDEHGAPDQVLRVVDVPPIHLGDHDVCVRMLATPIDPSDINR
;
A
#
# COMPACT_ATOMS: atom_id res chain seq x y z
N MET A 1 -15.64 -6.61 -33.08
CA MET A 1 -16.26 -6.53 -31.74
C MET A 1 -15.14 -6.29 -30.74
N ALA A 2 -14.89 -5.04 -30.37
CA ALA A 2 -13.82 -4.68 -29.43
C ALA A 2 -14.25 -5.05 -27.99
N PRO A 3 -13.35 -5.52 -27.13
CA PRO A 3 -13.70 -5.87 -25.75
C PRO A 3 -14.11 -4.60 -24.99
N GLN A 4 -15.16 -4.71 -24.16
CA GLN A 4 -15.73 -3.60 -23.39
C GLN A 4 -14.80 -3.01 -22.31
N SER A 5 -13.54 -3.42 -22.26
CA SER A 5 -12.52 -2.95 -21.31
C SER A 5 -12.07 -1.51 -21.56
N GLN A 6 -12.43 -0.89 -22.68
CA GLN A 6 -12.05 0.50 -23.00
C GLN A 6 -13.05 1.57 -22.55
N LEU A 7 -14.14 1.21 -21.86
CA LEU A 7 -15.20 2.15 -21.47
C LEU A 7 -15.21 2.53 -19.97
N LEU A 8 -14.26 2.02 -19.17
CA LEU A 8 -14.18 2.41 -17.77
C LEU A 8 -13.31 3.66 -17.61
N PRO A 9 -13.80 4.72 -16.95
CA PRO A 9 -12.98 5.88 -16.63
C PRO A 9 -11.71 5.44 -15.90
N LEU A 10 -10.58 6.10 -16.19
CA LEU A 10 -9.24 5.76 -15.66
C LEU A 10 -9.26 5.53 -14.13
N THR A 11 -10.12 6.24 -13.41
CA THR A 11 -10.36 6.12 -11.97
C THR A 11 -10.81 4.72 -11.52
N LEU A 12 -11.56 3.97 -12.35
CA LEU A 12 -11.95 2.58 -12.05
C LEU A 12 -10.89 1.55 -12.48
N GLN A 13 -9.97 1.93 -13.37
CA GLN A 13 -8.90 1.03 -13.80
C GLN A 13 -7.81 0.85 -12.73
N ILE A 14 -7.65 1.83 -11.85
CA ILE A 14 -6.70 1.78 -10.72
C ILE A 14 -7.05 0.65 -9.75
N LEU A 15 -8.34 0.38 -9.53
CA LEU A 15 -8.81 -0.68 -8.63
C LEU A 15 -8.57 -2.10 -9.18
N SER A 16 -8.21 -2.23 -10.46
CA SER A 16 -8.09 -3.52 -11.13
C SER A 16 -6.67 -4.08 -11.16
N HIS A 17 -5.69 -3.39 -10.57
CA HIS A 17 -4.33 -3.92 -10.42
C HIS A 17 -4.30 -5.02 -9.36
N ARG A 18 -4.74 -6.22 -9.76
CA ARG A 18 -4.47 -7.44 -9.02
C ARG A 18 -2.98 -7.74 -9.10
N HIS A 19 -2.21 -7.20 -8.16
CA HIS A 19 -0.89 -7.74 -7.88
C HIS A 19 -1.06 -9.17 -7.37
N THR A 20 -0.64 -10.13 -8.18
CA THR A 20 -0.39 -11.52 -7.78
C THR A 20 0.87 -11.62 -6.93
N SER A 21 1.03 -10.74 -5.94
CA SER A 21 2.04 -10.92 -4.91
C SER A 21 1.39 -11.74 -3.80
N GLY A 22 1.34 -13.06 -4.04
CA GLY A 22 0.92 -14.07 -3.07
C GLY A 22 1.87 -14.08 -1.88
N CYS A 23 1.73 -13.08 -1.02
CA CYS A 23 2.42 -13.01 0.25
C CYS A 23 1.67 -13.98 1.17
N HIS A 24 2.16 -15.22 1.23
CA HIS A 24 1.56 -16.31 1.98
C HIS A 24 1.22 -15.85 3.41
N PHE A 25 0.02 -16.20 3.89
CA PHE A 25 -0.37 -16.01 5.28
C PHE A 25 0.54 -16.88 6.14
N SER A 26 1.64 -16.32 6.63
CA SER A 26 2.43 -16.98 7.67
C SER A 26 1.87 -16.53 9.01
N THR A 27 1.10 -17.41 9.65
CA THR A 27 0.61 -17.23 11.02
C THR A 27 1.70 -17.54 12.06
N ALA A 28 2.88 -17.98 11.62
CA ALA A 28 3.99 -18.26 12.53
C ALA A 28 4.54 -16.94 13.12
N PRO A 29 4.70 -16.85 14.45
CA PRO A 29 5.33 -15.69 15.07
C PRO A 29 6.76 -15.53 14.53
N SER A 30 7.05 -14.32 14.06
CA SER A 30 8.36 -13.92 13.54
C SER A 30 8.80 -12.68 14.31
N PRO A 31 10.06 -12.59 14.76
CA PRO A 31 10.59 -11.37 15.38
C PRO A 31 10.85 -10.26 14.34
N VAL A 32 10.55 -10.51 13.06
CA VAL A 32 10.69 -9.53 11.98
C VAL A 32 9.42 -9.45 11.13
N SER A 33 9.07 -8.24 10.70
CA SER A 33 7.99 -8.02 9.73
C SER A 33 8.35 -8.65 8.38
N PRO A 34 7.35 -9.01 7.56
CA PRO A 34 7.61 -9.35 6.16
C PRO A 34 8.07 -8.12 5.38
N LEU A 35 8.69 -8.34 4.22
CA LEU A 35 8.88 -7.30 3.21
C LEU A 35 7.51 -6.69 2.86
N SER A 36 7.42 -5.37 2.85
CA SER A 36 6.17 -4.65 2.61
C SER A 36 6.37 -3.49 1.64
N LYS A 37 5.28 -2.80 1.33
CA LYS A 37 5.26 -1.56 0.55
C LYS A 37 4.61 -0.47 1.36
N ASP A 38 5.05 0.76 1.14
CA ASP A 38 4.49 1.94 1.82
C ASP A 38 4.46 3.15 0.88
N VAL A 39 3.69 4.17 1.26
CA VAL A 39 3.57 5.45 0.58
C VAL A 39 4.25 6.54 1.41
N LEU A 40 5.31 7.13 0.89
CA LEU A 40 6.14 8.12 1.60
C LEU A 40 6.24 9.44 0.83
N PHE A 41 6.51 10.52 1.56
CA PHE A 41 6.94 11.83 1.03
C PHE A 41 8.07 12.37 1.92
N ASP A 42 9.09 13.00 1.32
CA ASP A 42 10.18 13.65 2.08
C ASP A 42 9.96 15.17 2.21
N GLU A 43 9.23 15.76 1.27
CA GLU A 43 8.95 17.18 1.19
C GLU A 43 7.44 17.43 1.13
N HIS A 44 7.00 18.57 1.68
CA HIS A 44 5.61 18.99 1.57
C HIS A 44 5.29 19.47 0.15
N GLY A 45 4.09 19.16 -0.33
CA GLY A 45 3.63 19.59 -1.64
C GLY A 45 2.34 18.91 -2.05
N ALA A 46 1.94 19.12 -3.29
CA ALA A 46 0.75 18.47 -3.83
C ALA A 46 0.95 16.93 -3.81
N PRO A 47 -0.01 16.14 -3.30
CA PRO A 47 0.15 14.69 -3.12
C PRO A 47 0.58 13.94 -4.39
N ASP A 48 0.13 14.40 -5.57
CA ASP A 48 0.49 13.84 -6.87
C ASP A 48 1.96 14.11 -7.27
N GLN A 49 2.63 15.05 -6.60
CA GLN A 49 4.02 15.43 -6.86
C GLN A 49 4.99 14.82 -5.86
N VAL A 50 4.57 14.64 -4.60
CA VAL A 50 5.48 14.29 -3.50
C VAL A 50 5.37 12.84 -3.01
N LEU A 51 4.24 12.17 -3.27
CA LEU A 51 4.05 10.78 -2.83
C LEU A 51 4.77 9.79 -3.76
N ARG A 52 5.44 8.82 -3.15
CA ARG A 52 6.04 7.67 -3.85
C ARG A 52 5.70 6.37 -3.15
N VAL A 53 5.57 5.30 -3.94
CA VAL A 53 5.48 3.94 -3.41
C VAL A 53 6.89 3.37 -3.32
N VAL A 54 7.28 2.87 -2.15
CA VAL A 54 8.58 2.25 -1.92
C VAL A 54 8.43 0.85 -1.36
N ASP A 55 9.41 -0.02 -1.63
CA ASP A 55 9.56 -1.27 -0.88
C ASP A 55 10.22 -0.95 0.47
N VAL A 56 9.65 -1.49 1.54
CA VAL A 56 10.12 -1.31 2.92
C VAL A 56 10.75 -2.62 3.40
N PRO A 57 12.01 -2.60 3.86
CA PRO A 57 12.67 -3.80 4.33
C PRO A 57 12.02 -4.35 5.61
N PRO A 58 12.18 -5.65 5.91
CA PRO A 58 11.81 -6.23 7.19
C PRO A 58 12.34 -5.42 8.38
N ILE A 59 11.47 -5.14 9.35
CA ILE A 59 11.81 -4.47 10.61
C ILE A 59 11.70 -5.46 11.77
N HIS A 60 12.52 -5.26 12.81
CA HIS A 60 12.41 -6.07 14.03
C HIS A 60 11.18 -5.66 14.84
N LEU A 61 10.45 -6.64 15.39
CA LEU A 61 9.29 -6.43 16.24
C LEU A 61 9.72 -6.59 17.70
N GLY A 62 9.38 -5.62 18.54
CA GLY A 62 9.55 -5.74 19.99
C GLY A 62 8.55 -6.71 20.62
N ASP A 63 8.73 -7.01 21.91
CA ASP A 63 7.94 -7.99 22.66
C ASP A 63 6.43 -7.70 22.69
N HIS A 64 6.04 -6.46 22.44
CA HIS A 64 4.64 -6.00 22.45
C HIS A 64 4.17 -5.44 21.10
N ASP A 65 4.99 -5.52 20.07
CA ASP A 65 4.63 -5.03 18.74
C ASP A 65 3.76 -6.05 17.99
N VAL A 66 2.91 -5.54 17.11
CA VAL A 66 2.08 -6.36 16.22
C VAL A 66 2.34 -5.98 14.77
N CYS A 67 2.61 -6.97 13.94
CA CYS A 67 2.69 -6.77 12.50
C CYS A 67 1.30 -6.95 11.87
N VAL A 68 0.74 -5.86 11.34
CA VAL A 68 -0.59 -5.87 10.71
C VAL A 68 -0.43 -5.87 9.18
N ARG A 69 -1.17 -6.75 8.51
CA ARG A 69 -1.38 -6.66 7.06
C ARG A 69 -2.54 -5.69 6.80
N MET A 70 -2.21 -4.47 6.39
CA MET A 70 -3.21 -3.49 5.96
C MET A 70 -4.00 -4.04 4.76
N LEU A 71 -5.32 -4.18 4.89
CA LEU A 71 -6.19 -4.60 3.78
C LEU A 71 -6.72 -3.41 3.00
N ALA A 72 -7.05 -2.34 3.72
CA ALA A 72 -7.48 -1.04 3.22
C ALA A 72 -7.32 -0.01 4.34
N THR A 73 -7.16 1.26 3.94
CA THR A 73 -7.27 2.42 4.82
C THR A 73 -8.00 3.52 4.05
N PRO A 74 -8.89 4.31 4.68
CA PRO A 74 -9.42 5.52 4.04
C PRO A 74 -8.29 6.54 3.79
N ILE A 75 -8.60 7.51 2.93
CA ILE A 75 -7.83 8.76 2.81
C ILE A 75 -8.69 9.84 3.46
N ASP A 76 -8.22 10.37 4.57
CA ASP A 76 -8.90 11.37 5.37
C ASP A 76 -8.31 12.77 5.13
N PRO A 77 -9.05 13.87 5.37
CA PRO A 77 -8.50 15.21 5.23
C PRO A 77 -7.21 15.44 6.04
N SER A 78 -7.06 14.78 7.19
CA SER A 78 -5.85 14.85 8.02
C SER A 78 -4.60 14.28 7.33
N ASP A 79 -4.76 13.38 6.36
CA ASP A 79 -3.64 12.76 5.64
C ASP A 79 -3.06 13.72 4.60
N ILE A 80 -3.86 14.68 4.12
CA ILE A 80 -3.48 15.66 3.10
C ILE A 80 -3.11 17.02 3.73
N ASN A 81 -3.81 17.39 4.81
CA ASN A 81 -3.67 18.71 5.41
C ASN A 81 -2.38 18.83 6.23
N ARG A 82 -1.36 19.48 5.66
CA ARG A 82 -0.26 20.18 6.36
C ARG A 82 0.34 21.26 5.46
#